data_AF-A0A967M354-F1
#
_entry.id   AF-A0A967M354-F1
#
_cell.length_a   1.000
_cell.length_b   1.000
_cell.length_c   1.000
_cell.angle_alpha   90.00
_cell.angle_beta   90.00
_cell.angle_gamma   90.00
#
_symmetry.space_group_name_H-M   'P 1'
#
loop_
_entity.id
_entity.type
_entity.pdbx_description
1 polymer ?
#
loop_
_entity_poly.entity_id
_entity_poly.type
_entity_poly.pdbx_seq_one_letter_code
_entity_poly.pdbx_strand_id
1 'polypeptide(L)'
;MIYLCNSEQGNLAVYLDVHAMERQERGFALSGTLGDGHYEGDVMVEVGVDVAITFADRWLDRDGLETFFDRVDKRMVESALADAARTVVDGRSDRQCPDRLSGGFAATDSEPHRAYGRRQDSVPVVSSGEALWSPSA
;
A
#
# COMPACT_ATOMS: atom_id res chain seq x y z
N MET A 1 -0.79 6.32 -1.08
CA MET A 1 -1.42 7.49 -0.45
C MET A 1 -2.75 7.13 0.22
N ILE A 2 -2.91 7.46 1.50
CA ILE A 2 -4.07 7.25 2.38
C ILE A 2 -4.46 8.62 2.94
N TYR A 3 -5.73 9.01 2.84
CA TYR A 3 -6.23 10.25 3.46
C TYR A 3 -6.60 9.98 4.92
N LEU A 4 -6.07 10.79 5.83
CA LEU A 4 -6.14 10.58 7.28
C LEU A 4 -7.29 11.35 7.93
N CYS A 5 -7.36 12.67 7.68
CA CYS A 5 -8.38 13.55 8.22
C CYS A 5 -8.53 14.81 7.37
N ASN A 6 -9.68 15.47 7.49
CA ASN A 6 -9.95 16.76 6.89
C ASN A 6 -10.16 17.77 8.03
N SER A 7 -9.49 18.92 7.99
CA SER A 7 -9.76 19.96 9.00
C SER A 7 -11.17 20.53 8.77
N GLU A 8 -11.95 20.74 9.83
CA GLU A 8 -13.29 21.34 9.70
C GLU A 8 -13.27 22.79 9.20
N GLN A 9 -12.11 23.45 9.19
CA GLN A 9 -11.97 24.88 8.85
C GLN A 9 -11.36 25.16 7.46
N GLY A 10 -11.00 24.15 6.69
CA GLY A 10 -10.45 24.35 5.35
C GLY A 10 -10.03 23.06 4.68
N ASN A 11 -10.01 23.08 3.35
CA ASN A 11 -9.65 22.00 2.40
C ASN A 11 -8.25 21.35 2.59
N LEU A 12 -7.64 21.45 3.77
CA LEU A 12 -6.38 20.79 4.11
C LEU A 12 -6.69 19.31 4.40
N ALA A 13 -6.52 18.50 3.35
CA ALA A 13 -6.58 17.05 3.43
C ALA A 13 -5.22 16.51 3.86
N VAL A 14 -5.14 15.94 5.06
CA VAL A 14 -3.92 15.30 5.53
C VAL A 14 -3.82 13.90 4.93
N TYR A 15 -2.65 13.55 4.42
CA TYR A 15 -2.40 12.25 3.81
C TYR A 15 -1.10 11.61 4.29
N LEU A 16 -1.08 10.29 4.22
CA LEU A 16 0.11 9.46 4.36
C LEU A 16 0.39 8.77 3.02
N ASP A 17 1.55 9.00 2.43
CA ASP A 17 2.04 8.17 1.34
C ASP A 17 3.05 7.14 1.82
N VAL A 18 2.70 5.87 1.69
CA VAL A 18 3.47 4.76 2.27
C VAL A 18 4.57 4.35 1.29
N HIS A 19 5.82 4.45 1.73
CA HIS A 19 6.99 4.08 0.95
C HIS A 19 7.36 2.61 1.15
N ALA A 20 7.45 2.19 2.42
CA ALA A 20 7.84 0.84 2.76
C ALA A 20 7.10 0.35 4.01
N MET A 21 7.03 -0.98 4.11
CA MET A 21 6.50 -1.67 5.27
C MET A 21 7.36 -2.90 5.54
N GLU A 22 7.82 -3.04 6.77
CA GLU A 22 8.70 -4.11 7.19
C GLU A 22 8.07 -4.89 8.34
N ARG A 23 8.07 -6.21 8.24
CA ARG A 23 7.62 -7.06 9.35
C ARG A 23 8.73 -7.20 10.37
N GLN A 24 8.40 -6.96 11.63
CA GLN A 24 9.30 -7.14 12.76
C GLN A 24 8.89 -8.39 13.57
N GLU A 25 9.75 -8.84 14.49
CA GLU A 25 9.46 -10.01 15.35
C GLU A 25 8.16 -9.85 16.15
N ARG A 26 7.84 -8.61 16.56
CA ARG A 26 6.67 -8.28 17.40
C ARG A 26 5.75 -7.23 16.77
N GLY A 27 5.61 -7.23 15.45
CA GLY A 27 4.75 -6.27 14.78
C GLY A 27 5.21 -5.89 13.38
N PHE A 28 5.06 -4.63 13.03
CA PHE A 28 5.52 -4.07 11.77
C PHE A 28 5.91 -2.61 11.92
N ALA A 29 6.78 -2.15 11.02
CA ALA A 29 7.08 -0.74 10.82
C ALA A 29 6.61 -0.31 9.44
N LEU A 30 6.09 0.91 9.37
CA LEU A 30 5.66 1.55 8.15
C LEU A 30 6.38 2.89 8.03
N SER A 31 7.04 3.12 6.90
CA SER A 31 7.64 4.41 6.57
C SER A 31 6.90 5.06 5.42
N GLY A 32 6.82 6.39 5.45
CA GLY A 32 6.13 7.15 4.43
C GLY A 32 6.29 8.66 4.61
N THR A 33 5.68 9.41 3.71
CA THR A 33 5.55 10.86 3.79
C THR A 33 4.19 11.25 4.36
N LEU A 34 4.17 12.08 5.39
CA LEU A 34 3.00 12.78 5.87
C LEU A 34 2.93 14.16 5.20
N GLY A 35 1.76 14.57 4.73
CA GLY A 35 1.60 15.92 4.19
C GLY A 35 0.17 16.43 4.21
N ASP A 36 0.04 17.73 3.93
CA ASP A 36 -1.23 18.46 3.76
C ASP A 36 -1.26 19.31 2.47
N GLY A 37 -0.27 19.12 1.59
CA GLY A 37 -0.07 19.90 0.36
C GLY A 37 0.71 21.20 0.55
N HIS A 38 0.94 21.64 1.79
CA HIS A 38 1.83 22.76 2.13
C HIS A 38 3.10 22.32 2.84
N TYR A 39 3.01 21.20 3.57
CA TYR A 39 4.11 20.51 4.23
C TYR A 39 4.16 19.06 3.76
N GLU A 40 5.37 18.54 3.58
CA GLU A 40 5.66 17.13 3.32
C GLU A 40 6.88 16.73 4.15
N GLY A 41 6.73 15.72 5.00
CA GLY A 41 7.82 15.24 5.86
C GLY A 41 7.76 13.75 6.12
N ASP A 42 8.92 13.15 6.39
CA ASP A 42 9.04 11.71 6.61
C ASP A 42 8.50 11.31 7.99
N VAL A 43 7.72 10.23 7.99
CA VAL A 43 7.14 9.62 9.19
C VAL A 43 7.38 8.12 9.21
N MET A 44 7.69 7.60 10.41
CA MET A 44 7.73 6.17 10.71
C MET A 44 6.64 5.84 11.74
N VAL A 45 5.88 4.79 11.48
CA VAL A 45 4.86 4.25 12.39
C VAL A 45 5.22 2.81 12.70
N GLU A 46 5.53 2.53 13.96
CA GLU A 46 5.84 1.20 14.46
C GLU A 46 4.63 0.68 15.25
N VAL A 47 4.11 -0.46 14.85
CA VAL A 47 2.93 -1.08 15.46
C VAL A 47 3.33 -2.42 16.04
N GLY A 48 3.34 -2.50 17.38
CA GLY A 48 3.57 -3.73 18.14
C GLY A 48 2.51 -3.89 19.23
N VAL A 49 2.95 -4.02 20.49
CA VAL A 49 2.03 -3.95 21.65
C VAL A 49 1.40 -2.56 21.75
N ASP A 50 2.23 -1.54 21.55
CA ASP A 50 1.83 -0.14 21.44
C ASP A 50 2.14 0.39 20.02
N VAL A 51 1.58 1.55 19.68
CA VAL A 51 1.92 2.26 18.44
C VAL A 51 2.85 3.41 18.78
N ALA A 52 4.03 3.43 18.14
CA ALA A 52 4.98 4.52 18.22
C ALA A 52 5.04 5.26 16.88
N ILE A 53 5.02 6.59 16.93
CA ILE A 53 5.05 7.46 15.75
C ILE A 53 6.25 8.37 15.86
N THR A 54 7.08 8.37 14.83
CA THR A 54 8.30 9.18 14.74
C THR A 54 8.22 10.08 13.52
N PHE A 55 8.21 11.40 13.75
CA PHE A 55 8.34 12.41 12.70
C PHE A 55 9.83 12.75 12.54
N ALA A 56 10.42 12.44 11.39
CA ALA A 56 11.86 12.66 11.15
C ALA A 56 12.23 14.15 11.24
N ASP A 57 11.32 15.01 10.79
CA ASP A 57 11.52 16.46 10.74
C ASP A 57 11.64 17.11 12.12
N ARG A 58 11.33 16.39 13.20
CA ARG A 58 11.66 16.85 14.56
C ARG A 58 13.16 17.17 14.73
N TRP A 59 14.01 16.51 13.93
CA TRP A 59 15.46 16.73 13.87
C TRP A 59 15.92 17.38 12.57
N LEU A 60 15.20 17.21 11.47
CA LEU A 60 15.61 17.69 10.14
C LEU A 60 15.03 19.06 9.77
N ASP A 61 13.77 19.32 10.12
CA ASP A 61 13.06 20.57 9.85
C ASP A 61 11.98 20.83 10.91
N ARG A 62 12.44 21.22 12.11
CA ARG A 62 11.53 21.41 13.24
C ARG A 62 10.50 22.51 12.96
N ASP A 63 10.92 23.60 12.34
CA ASP A 63 10.08 24.77 12.11
C ASP A 63 8.97 24.44 11.10
N GLY A 64 9.28 23.67 10.06
CA GLY A 64 8.28 23.15 9.11
C GLY A 64 7.25 22.24 9.80
N LEU A 65 7.72 21.30 10.63
CA LEU A 65 6.87 20.38 11.39
C LEU A 65 5.97 21.12 12.41
N GLU A 66 6.49 22.13 13.10
CA GLU A 66 5.71 22.95 14.03
C GLU A 66 4.64 23.75 13.28
N THR A 67 4.99 24.37 12.15
CA THR A 67 4.03 25.10 11.29
C THR A 67 2.92 24.17 10.77
N PHE A 68 3.23 22.90 10.49
CA PHE A 68 2.23 21.90 10.15
C PHE A 68 1.25 21.64 11.30
N PHE A 69 1.76 21.45 12.53
CA PHE A 69 0.92 21.21 13.70
C PHE A 69 0.18 22.45 14.22
N ASP A 70 0.56 23.66 13.79
CA ASP A 70 -0.26 24.86 14.01
C ASP A 70 -1.55 24.86 13.18
N ARG A 71 -1.57 24.13 12.04
CA ARG A 71 -2.74 24.01 11.16
C ARG A 71 -3.61 22.81 11.48
N VAL A 72 -3.01 21.74 12.00
CA VAL A 72 -3.68 20.45 12.21
C VAL A 72 -3.40 19.94 13.62
N ASP A 73 -4.45 19.48 14.32
CA ASP A 73 -4.29 18.89 15.64
C ASP A 73 -3.40 17.65 15.60
N LYS A 74 -2.30 17.71 16.34
CA LYS A 74 -1.30 16.63 16.39
C LYS A 74 -1.87 15.30 16.87
N ARG A 75 -2.76 15.30 17.87
CA ARG A 75 -3.31 14.06 18.44
C ARG A 75 -4.24 13.39 17.44
N MET A 76 -5.01 14.17 16.70
CA MET A 76 -5.83 13.68 15.60
C MET A 76 -4.97 13.01 14.53
N VAL A 77 -3.86 13.64 14.13
CA VAL A 77 -2.92 13.07 13.15
C VAL A 77 -2.31 11.77 13.67
N GLU A 78 -1.81 11.76 14.91
CA GLU A 78 -1.23 10.55 15.52
C GLU A 78 -2.23 9.41 15.61
N SER A 79 -3.49 9.69 16.01
CA SER A 79 -4.55 8.68 16.04
C SER A 79 -4.86 8.14 14.65
N ALA A 80 -5.01 9.03 13.66
CA ALA A 80 -5.32 8.63 12.29
C ALA A 80 -4.17 7.82 11.64
N LEU A 81 -2.91 8.17 11.93
CA LEU A 81 -1.75 7.39 11.50
C LEU A 81 -1.76 5.98 12.11
N ALA A 82 -2.06 5.86 13.40
CA ALA A 82 -2.15 4.56 14.07
C ALA A 82 -3.25 3.68 13.46
N ASP A 83 -4.42 4.25 13.17
CA ASP A 83 -5.55 3.52 12.58
C ASP A 83 -5.28 3.15 11.11
N ALA A 84 -4.68 4.05 10.35
CA ALA A 84 -4.24 3.76 8.98
C ALA A 84 -3.22 2.63 8.95
N ALA A 85 -2.22 2.66 9.84
CA ALA A 85 -1.19 1.63 9.92
C ALA A 85 -1.79 0.25 10.21
N ARG A 86 -2.73 0.15 11.17
CA ARG A 86 -3.44 -1.11 11.47
C ARG A 86 -4.25 -1.61 10.27
N THR A 87 -4.98 -0.72 9.61
CA THR A 87 -5.80 -1.05 8.44
C THR A 87 -4.96 -1.59 7.28
N VAL A 88 -3.78 -1.01 7.04
CA VAL A 88 -2.85 -1.49 6.01
C VAL A 88 -2.44 -2.94 6.27
N VAL A 89 -2.27 -3.34 7.53
CA VAL A 89 -1.85 -4.69 7.91
C VAL A 89 -2.98 -5.69 7.88
N ASP A 90 -4.17 -5.29 8.33
CA ASP A 90 -5.35 -6.14 8.25
C ASP A 90 -5.70 -6.42 6.77
N GLY A 91 -5.63 -5.39 5.91
CA GLY A 91 -5.85 -5.53 4.46
C GLY A 91 -4.75 -6.30 3.70
N ARG A 92 -3.57 -6.53 4.31
CA ARG A 92 -2.53 -7.43 3.77
C ARG A 92 -2.61 -8.84 4.34
N SER A 93 -3.21 -9.04 5.51
CA SER A 93 -3.36 -10.36 6.14
C SER A 93 -4.24 -11.29 5.31
N ASP A 94 -5.16 -10.74 4.51
CA ASP A 94 -5.99 -11.50 3.55
C ASP A 94 -5.24 -11.99 2.30
N ARG A 95 -3.99 -11.56 2.08
CA ARG A 95 -3.14 -12.04 0.96
C ARG A 95 -2.13 -13.10 1.37
N GLN A 96 -2.24 -13.67 2.57
CA GLN A 96 -1.47 -14.85 2.93
C GLN A 96 -2.24 -16.09 2.46
N CYS A 97 -1.99 -16.52 1.21
CA CYS A 97 -2.37 -17.86 0.79
C CYS A 97 -1.83 -18.86 1.82
N PRO A 98 -2.65 -19.78 2.34
CA PRO A 98 -2.15 -20.81 3.24
C PRO A 98 -1.22 -21.73 2.44
N ASP A 99 0.08 -21.67 2.76
CA ASP A 99 1.02 -22.69 2.35
C ASP A 99 0.73 -23.96 3.16
N ARG A 100 -0.07 -24.85 2.57
CA ARG A 100 -0.03 -26.32 2.68
C ARG A 100 -1.38 -26.93 2.31
N LEU A 101 -1.48 -27.43 1.08
CA LEU A 101 -2.02 -28.76 0.82
C LEU A 101 -1.22 -29.41 -0.31
N SER A 102 -0.06 -29.98 0.03
CA SER A 102 0.33 -31.25 -0.59
C SER A 102 -0.68 -32.29 -0.09
N GLY A 103 -1.59 -32.72 -0.97
CA GLY A 103 -2.61 -33.71 -0.64
C GLY A 103 -3.70 -33.69 -1.70
N GLY A 104 -3.46 -34.41 -2.79
CA GLY A 104 -4.36 -34.41 -3.94
C GLY A 104 -5.68 -35.13 -3.68
N PHE A 105 -6.71 -34.75 -4.42
CA PHE A 105 -7.79 -35.63 -4.85
C PHE A 105 -8.40 -35.09 -6.17
N ALA A 106 -8.48 -36.02 -7.13
CA ALA A 106 -9.37 -36.12 -8.28
C ALA A 106 -9.99 -34.86 -8.91
N ALA A 107 -9.64 -34.65 -10.18
CA ALA A 107 -10.51 -34.01 -11.15
C ALA A 107 -11.88 -34.71 -11.19
N THR A 108 -12.95 -33.92 -11.09
CA THR A 108 -14.26 -34.34 -11.60
C THR A 108 -14.85 -33.20 -12.40
N ASP A 109 -15.09 -33.50 -13.67
CA ASP A 109 -15.82 -32.72 -14.66
C ASP A 109 -17.09 -32.08 -14.10
N SER A 110 -17.31 -30.82 -14.49
CA SER A 110 -18.66 -30.28 -14.69
C SER A 110 -18.57 -29.07 -15.63
N GLU A 111 -18.74 -29.34 -16.93
CA GLU A 111 -19.01 -28.34 -17.95
C GLU A 111 -20.27 -27.51 -17.63
N PRO A 112 -20.31 -26.20 -17.92
CA PRO A 112 -21.55 -25.54 -18.29
C PRO A 112 -21.76 -25.64 -19.81
N HIS A 113 -22.81 -26.38 -20.17
CA HIS A 113 -23.36 -26.46 -21.52
C HIS A 113 -23.66 -25.07 -22.13
N ARG A 114 -23.05 -24.81 -23.29
CA ARG A 114 -23.61 -24.27 -24.57
C ARG A 114 -24.94 -23.48 -24.53
N ALA A 115 -25.25 -22.51 -25.40
CA ALA A 115 -24.62 -21.90 -26.57
C ALA A 115 -25.62 -20.93 -27.20
N TYR A 116 -25.16 -19.81 -27.77
CA TYR A 116 -25.68 -19.12 -28.96
C TYR A 116 -24.56 -18.15 -29.39
N GLY A 117 -24.02 -18.07 -30.59
CA GLY A 117 -24.19 -18.85 -31.80
C GLY A 117 -23.17 -18.36 -32.84
N ARG A 118 -22.33 -19.29 -33.30
CA ARG A 118 -21.98 -19.57 -34.70
C ARG A 118 -21.36 -18.47 -35.61
N ARG A 119 -20.06 -18.69 -35.85
CA ARG A 119 -19.28 -18.66 -37.13
C ARG A 119 -18.92 -17.28 -37.71
N GLN A 120 -17.78 -17.05 -38.36
CA GLN A 120 -16.65 -17.83 -38.92
C GLN A 120 -15.59 -16.72 -39.21
N ASP A 121 -14.28 -16.85 -39.01
CA ASP A 121 -13.37 -17.61 -39.85
C ASP A 121 -11.96 -17.62 -39.23
N SER A 122 -11.26 -18.70 -39.54
CA SER A 122 -9.90 -19.09 -39.20
C SER A 122 -8.81 -18.19 -39.77
N VAL A 123 -7.77 -17.91 -38.96
CA VAL A 123 -6.38 -17.71 -39.43
C VAL A 123 -5.41 -18.33 -38.40
N PRO A 124 -4.40 -19.12 -38.82
CA PRO A 124 -3.49 -19.82 -37.92
C PRO A 124 -2.25 -18.99 -37.52
N VAL A 125 -1.56 -19.56 -36.54
CA VAL A 125 -0.35 -19.16 -35.82
C VAL A 125 0.86 -18.79 -36.70
N VAL A 126 1.65 -17.81 -36.24
CA VAL A 126 3.12 -17.64 -36.51
C VAL A 126 3.68 -16.90 -35.29
N SER A 127 4.39 -17.53 -34.34
CA SER A 127 5.80 -17.93 -34.30
C SER A 127 6.84 -16.81 -34.46
N SER A 128 7.66 -16.70 -33.42
CA SER A 128 9.05 -16.20 -33.37
C SER A 128 9.30 -14.68 -33.37
N GLY A 129 9.69 -14.18 -32.21
CA GLY A 129 10.38 -12.90 -32.03
C GLY A 129 11.51 -13.07 -31.02
N GLU A 130 12.65 -13.58 -31.46
CA GLU A 130 13.91 -13.51 -30.70
C GLU A 130 14.45 -12.07 -30.78
N ALA A 131 14.76 -11.48 -29.63
CA ALA A 131 15.36 -10.15 -29.53
C ALA A 131 16.89 -10.25 -29.65
N LEU A 132 17.45 -9.80 -30.77
CA LEU A 132 18.88 -9.57 -30.94
C LEU A 132 19.31 -8.31 -30.19
N TRP A 133 20.21 -8.47 -29.22
CA TRP A 133 20.97 -7.39 -28.60
C TRP A 133 22.32 -7.24 -29.30
N SER A 134 22.67 -6.02 -29.69
CA SER A 134 24.04 -5.65 -30.10
C SER A 134 24.55 -4.58 -29.13
N PRO A 135 25.75 -4.73 -28.53
CA PRO A 135 26.47 -3.63 -27.92
C PRO A 135 27.49 -3.05 -28.92
N SER A 136 27.44 -1.73 -29.13
CA SER A 136 28.50 -0.99 -29.83
C SER A 136 29.54 -0.49 -28.82
N ALA A 137 30.80 -0.72 -29.13
CA ALA A 137 31.96 0.00 -28.59
C ALA A 137 32.29 1.20 -29.48
#